data_AF-A0A2M8GMM4-F1
#
_entry.id   AF-A0A2M8GMM4-F1
#
_cell.length_a   1.000
_cell.length_b   1.000
_cell.length_c   1.000
_cell.angle_alpha   90.00
_cell.angle_beta   90.00
_cell.angle_gamma   90.00
#
_symmetry.space_group_name_H-M   'P 1'
#
loop_
_entity.id
_entity.type
_entity.pdbx_description
1 polymer ?
#
loop_
_entity_poly.entity_id
_entity_poly.type
_entity_poly.pdbx_seq_one_letter_code
_entity_poly.pdbx_strand_id
1 'polypeptide(L)' 'MKSYKELIVWQKSVEFCTFIYKITETFPKFELYGLTSQIRRSAVSIPSNIAEGHSKG' A
#
# COMPACT_ATOMS: atom_id res chain seq x y z
N MET A 1 13.21 7.63 -16.69
CA MET A 1 11.85 7.19 -16.30
C MET A 1 10.99 8.43 -16.19
N LYS A 2 9.82 8.48 -16.85
CA LYS A 2 9.02 9.72 -16.91
C LYS A 2 7.99 9.81 -15.79
N SER A 3 7.65 8.69 -15.16
CA SER A 3 6.66 8.62 -14.09
C SER A 3 7.01 7.48 -13.14
N TYR A 4 6.88 7.70 -11.82
CA TYR A 4 7.04 6.65 -10.81
C TYR A 4 6.20 5.39 -11.08
N LYS A 5 5.11 5.53 -11.86
CA LYS A 5 4.24 4.42 -12.28
C LYS A 5 4.95 3.39 -13.17
N GLU A 6 6.05 3.77 -13.83
CA GLU A 6 6.91 2.89 -14.61
C GLU A 6 7.82 2.02 -13.73
N LEU A 7 7.98 2.34 -12.43
CA LEU A 7 8.77 1.52 -11.51
C LEU A 7 8.06 0.19 -11.25
N ILE A 8 8.74 -0.91 -11.54
CA ILE A 8 8.28 -2.26 -11.18
C ILE A 8 8.02 -2.36 -9.67
N VAL A 9 8.88 -1.75 -8.85
CA VAL A 9 8.70 -1.74 -7.39
C VAL A 9 7.43 -1.00 -6.96
N TRP A 10 7.07 0.09 -7.65
CA TRP A 10 5.81 0.79 -7.38
C TRP A 10 4.61 -0.08 -7.78
N GLN A 11 4.63 -0.68 -8.97
CA GLN A 11 3.55 -1.56 -9.44
C GLN A 11 3.32 -2.74 -8.49
N LYS A 12 4.39 -3.42 -8.08
CA LYS A 12 4.34 -4.50 -7.08
C LYS A 12 3.80 -4.03 -5.73
N SER A 13 4.11 -2.80 -5.31
CA SER A 13 3.58 -2.26 -4.05
C SER A 13 2.08 -1.96 -4.14
N VAL A 14 1.54 -1.58 -5.30
CA VAL A 14 0.09 -1.42 -5.53
C VAL A 14 -0.62 -2.77 -5.52
N GLU A 15 -0.05 -3.79 -6.15
CA GLU A 15 -0.55 -5.17 -6.07
C GLU A 15 -0.55 -5.67 -4.62
N PHE A 16 0.51 -5.39 -3.87
CA PHE A 16 0.62 -5.73 -2.45
C PHE A 16 -0.46 -5.04 -1.61
N CYS A 17 -0.74 -3.75 -1.82
CA CYS A 17 -1.87 -3.08 -1.17
C CYS A 17 -3.19 -3.80 -1.45
N THR A 18 -3.45 -4.15 -2.71
CA THR A 18 -4.67 -4.87 -3.10
C THR A 18 -4.79 -6.22 -2.38
N PHE A 19 -3.69 -6.95 -2.26
CA PHE A 19 -3.62 -8.21 -1.52
C PHE A 19 -3.89 -8.02 -0.02
N ILE A 20 -3.31 -6.99 0.60
CA ILE A 20 -3.55 -6.66 2.02
C ILE A 20 -5.01 -6.31 2.27
N TYR A 21 -5.66 -5.54 1.39
CA TYR A 21 -7.08 -5.24 1.53
C TYR A 21 -7.93 -6.52 1.51
N LYS A 22 -7.66 -7.44 0.57
CA LYS A 22 -8.34 -8.74 0.47
C LYS A 22 -8.15 -9.62 1.71
N ILE A 23 -6.93 -9.74 2.24
CA ILE A 23 -6.68 -10.54 3.45
C ILE A 23 -7.38 -9.94 4.66
N THR A 24 -7.30 -8.62 4.82
CA THR A 24 -7.87 -7.95 5.99
C THR A 24 -9.41 -7.90 5.98
N GLU A 25 -10.06 -8.27 4.88
CA GLU A 25 -11.52 -8.48 4.84
C GLU A 25 -11.97 -9.69 5.66
N THR A 26 -11.09 -10.68 5.87
CA THR A 26 -11.42 -11.87 6.66
C THR A 26 -11.22 -11.68 8.16
N PHE A 27 -10.79 -10.48 8.59
CA PHE A 27 -10.53 -10.20 10.00
C PHE A 27 -11.85 -9.99 10.77
N PRO A 28 -11.88 -10.25 12.08
CA PRO A 28 -13.04 -9.95 12.90
C PRO A 28 -13.42 -8.47 12.82
N LYS A 29 -14.73 -8.16 12.81
CA LYS A 29 -15.22 -6.77 12.69
C LYS A 29 -14.69 -5.83 13.78
N PHE A 30 -14.41 -6.34 14.98
CA PHE A 30 -13.87 -5.53 16.07
C PHE A 30 -12.43 -5.05 15.83
N GLU A 31 -11.69 -5.67 14.90
CA GLU A 31 -10.35 -5.24 14.50
C GLU A 31 -10.34 -4.13 13.44
N LEU A 32 -11.51 -3.73 12.92
CA LEU A 32 -11.62 -2.77 11.81
C LEU A 32 -10.82 -1.49 12.06
N TYR A 33 -10.95 -0.92 13.26
CA TYR A 33 -10.23 0.28 13.68
C TYR A 33 -8.90 -0.03 14.39
N GLY A 34 -8.68 -1.29 14.78
CA GLY A 34 -7.43 -1.80 15.34
C GLY A 34 -6.47 -2.25 14.24
N LEU A 35 -6.17 -3.55 14.19
CA LEU A 35 -5.18 -4.13 13.29
C LEU A 35 -5.47 -3.87 11.82
N THR A 36 -6.74 -3.96 11.40
CA THR A 36 -7.12 -3.76 9.99
C THR A 36 -6.76 -2.36 9.50
N SER A 37 -7.06 -1.32 10.29
CA SER A 37 -6.75 0.06 9.90
C SER A 37 -5.24 0.32 9.85
N GLN A 38 -4.48 -0.21 10.82
CA GLN A 38 -3.04 -0.03 10.90
C GLN A 38 -2.34 -0.71 9.74
N ILE A 39 -2.66 -1.98 9.46
CA ILE A 39 -2.06 -2.76 8.38
C ILE A 39 -2.35 -2.13 7.02
N ARG A 40 -3.59 -1.71 6.75
CA ARG A 40 -3.97 -1.07 5.48
C ARG A 40 -3.23 0.26 5.28
N ARG A 41 -3.14 1.10 6.32
CA ARG A 41 -2.40 2.38 6.25
C ARG A 41 -0.91 2.13 5.99
N SER A 42 -0.29 1.19 6.70
CA SER A 42 1.11 0.83 6.51
C SER A 42 1.38 0.32 5.09
N ALA A 43 0.50 -0.53 4.54
CA ALA A 43 0.63 -1.02 3.17
C ALA A 43 0.55 0.12 2.14
N VAL A 44 -0.46 0.99 2.25
CA VAL A 44 -0.64 2.16 1.35
C VAL A 44 0.52 3.14 1.43
N SER A 45 1.19 3.24 2.58
CA SER A 45 2.37 4.09 2.75
C SER A 45 3.51 3.71 1.80
N ILE A 46 3.65 2.43 1.41
CA ILE A 46 4.74 1.95 0.55
C ILE A 46 4.71 2.60 -0.85
N PRO A 47 3.67 2.44 -1.68
CA PRO A 47 3.60 3.09 -3.00
C PRO A 47 3.64 4.62 -2.89
N SER A 48 3.07 5.20 -1.82
CA SER A 48 3.09 6.64 -1.60
C SER A 48 4.50 7.18 -1.38
N ASN A 49 5.30 6.53 -0.54
CA ASN A 49 6.70 6.93 -0.31
C ASN A 49 7.57 6.73 -1.55
N ILE A 50 7.31 5.68 -2.35
CA ILE A 50 8.02 5.49 -3.63
C ILE A 50 7.70 6.63 -4.61
N ALA A 51 6.43 7.00 -4.73
CA ALA A 51 6.01 8.10 -5.60
C ALA A 51 6.58 9.45 -5.14
N GLU A 52 6.54 9.72 -3.84
CA GLU A 52 7.12 10.92 -3.24
C GLU A 52 8.63 10.98 -3.46
N GLY A 53 9.36 9.89 -3.21
CA GLY A 53 10.80 9.79 -3.41
C GLY A 53 11.20 10.03 -4.87
N HIS A 54 10.46 9.47 -5.83
CA HIS A 54 10.70 9.73 -7.26
C HIS A 54 10.42 11.19 -7.66
N SER A 55 9.54 11.90 -6.95
CA SER A 55 9.21 13.30 -7.25
C SER A 55 10.22 14.29 -6.67
N LYS A 56 11.07 13.83 -5.75
CA LYS A 56 12.11 14.62 -5.06
C LYS A 56 13.52 14.42 -5.65
N GLY A 57 13.69 13.48 -6.59
CA GLY A 57 14.96 13.16 -7.24
C GLY A 57 15.01 13.56 -8.72
#